data_AF-A0A6I8V617-F1
#
_entry.id   AF-A0A6I8V617-F1
#
_cell.length_a   1.000
_cell.length_b   1.000
_cell.length_c   1.000
_cell.angle_alpha   90.00
_cell.angle_beta   90.00
_cell.angle_gamma   90.00
#
_symmetry.space_group_name_H-M   'P 1'
#
loop_
_entity.id
_entity.type
_entity.pdbx_description
1 polymer ?
#
loop_
_entity_poly.entity_id
_entity_poly.type
_entity_poly.pdbx_seq_one_letter_code
_entity_poly.pdbx_strand_id
1 'polypeptide(L)'
;MDPVVVEIVDAPDDRWYLCTKCFQRFLWVDLSSRQLRCRRCRLADKQCAICDQLFEPTNGQQQYCKRCDYFLMQHAFGQKPPPTREKAELLLQLQLQLQLKTPAGHNPSVTERWREIKCAAGLAEDVNLSD
;
A
#
# COMPACT_ATOMS: atom_id res chain seq x y z
N MET A 1 44.48 -3.69 23.73
CA MET A 1 43.93 -2.63 22.87
C MET A 1 42.51 -2.43 23.31
N ASP A 2 42.26 -1.40 24.10
CA ASP A 2 40.91 -1.07 24.55
C ASP A 2 40.08 -0.53 23.38
N PRO A 3 38.81 -0.92 23.26
CA PRO A 3 37.94 -0.38 22.22
C PRO A 3 37.71 1.11 22.50
N VAL A 4 38.13 1.96 21.55
CA VAL A 4 37.80 3.38 21.55
C VAL A 4 36.29 3.49 21.31
N VAL A 5 35.54 3.74 22.38
CA VAL A 5 34.13 4.11 22.27
C VAL A 5 34.09 5.54 21.72
N VAL A 6 33.84 5.65 20.42
CA VAL A 6 33.55 6.95 19.81
C VAL A 6 32.15 7.34 20.24
N GLU A 7 32.04 8.14 21.30
CA GLU A 7 30.79 8.83 21.62
C GLU A 7 30.51 9.83 20.50
N ILE A 8 29.56 9.48 19.63
CA ILE A 8 28.99 10.41 18.67
C ILE A 8 28.18 11.39 19.52
N VAL A 9 28.79 12.52 19.88
CA VAL A 9 28.09 13.64 20.48
C VAL A 9 27.18 14.20 19.38
N ASP A 10 25.88 13.90 19.45
CA ASP A 10 24.87 14.55 18.63
C ASP A 10 24.95 16.05 18.91
N ALA A 11 25.58 16.80 18.00
CA ALA A 11 25.60 18.25 18.07
C ALA A 11 24.15 18.76 18.07
N PRO A 12 23.81 19.80 18.86
CA PRO A 12 22.47 20.35 18.88
C PRO A 12 22.07 20.78 17.46
N ASP A 13 20.95 20.23 16.97
CA ASP A 13 20.41 20.57 15.67
C ASP A 13 19.74 21.96 15.74
N ASP A 14 20.56 22.99 15.54
CA ASP A 14 20.18 24.41 15.59
C ASP A 14 19.32 24.86 14.39
N ARG A 15 18.88 23.92 13.54
CA ARG A 15 18.01 24.25 12.41
C ARG A 15 16.67 24.76 12.91
N TRP A 16 16.24 25.88 12.35
CA TRP A 16 14.91 26.42 12.58
C TRP A 16 13.89 25.77 11.66
N TYR A 17 12.74 25.42 12.22
CA TYR A 17 11.56 24.93 11.52
C TYR A 17 10.41 25.93 11.64
N LEU A 18 9.82 26.31 10.51
CA LEU A 18 8.60 27.10 10.46
C LEU A 18 7.39 26.17 10.48
N CYS A 19 6.61 26.22 11.56
CA CYS A 19 5.41 25.39 11.66
C CYS A 19 4.34 25.81 10.66
N THR A 20 3.85 24.88 9.85
CA THR A 20 2.81 25.13 8.83
C THR A 20 1.41 25.38 9.41
N LYS A 21 1.19 25.08 10.70
CA LYS A 21 -0.11 25.29 11.37
C LYS A 21 -0.21 26.61 12.11
N CYS A 22 0.81 26.96 12.90
CA CYS A 22 0.80 28.19 13.71
C CYS A 22 1.71 29.29 13.17
N PHE A 23 2.46 29.03 12.10
CA PHE A 23 3.40 29.96 11.45
C PHE A 23 4.47 30.54 12.38
N GLN A 24 4.74 29.86 13.50
CA GLN A 24 5.81 30.20 14.43
C GLN A 24 7.06 29.38 14.14
N ARG A 25 8.23 29.94 14.46
CA ARG A 25 9.53 29.28 14.33
C ARG A 25 9.86 28.52 15.62
N PHE A 26 10.37 27.31 15.46
CA PHE A 26 10.83 26.44 16.55
C PHE A 26 12.17 25.81 16.17
N LEU A 27 12.99 25.48 17.15
CA LEU A 27 14.21 24.70 16.90
C LEU A 27 13.85 23.27 16.50
N TRP A 28 14.69 22.63 15.69
CA TRP A 28 14.46 21.26 15.24
C TRP A 28 14.39 20.28 16.41
N VAL A 29 15.25 20.46 17.41
CA VAL A 29 15.28 19.69 18.67
C VAL A 29 13.98 19.80 19.48
N ASP A 30 13.17 20.83 19.23
CA ASP A 30 11.90 21.06 19.91
C ASP A 30 10.71 20.35 19.25
N LEU A 31 10.90 19.86 18.03
CA LEU A 31 9.85 19.18 17.27
C LEU A 31 9.63 17.76 17.79
N SER A 32 8.49 17.15 17.43
CA SER A 32 8.30 15.75 17.80
C SER A 32 9.17 14.87 16.93
N SER A 33 9.88 13.94 17.55
CA SER A 33 10.71 12.96 16.84
C SER A 33 9.88 12.08 15.90
N ARG A 34 8.58 11.87 16.21
CA ARG A 34 7.69 10.97 15.46
C ARG A 34 6.94 11.64 14.32
N GLN A 35 6.49 12.88 14.48
CA GLN A 35 5.59 13.54 13.50
C GLN A 35 5.96 14.98 13.16
N LEU A 36 7.16 15.46 13.54
CA LEU A 36 7.63 16.82 13.28
C LEU A 36 6.62 17.90 13.70
N ARG A 37 5.97 17.71 14.85
CA ARG A 37 5.02 18.69 15.39
C ARG A 37 5.69 19.66 16.34
N CYS A 38 5.45 20.95 16.11
CA CYS A 38 5.89 21.99 17.03
C CYS A 38 5.18 21.86 18.39
N ARG A 39 5.83 22.36 19.44
CA ARG A 39 5.34 22.29 20.83
C ARG A 39 3.94 22.89 21.02
N ARG A 40 3.55 23.89 20.22
CA ARG A 40 2.23 24.53 20.30
C ARG A 40 1.10 23.75 19.61
N CYS A 41 1.42 23.02 18.54
CA CYS A 41 0.43 22.29 17.75
C CYS A 41 0.45 20.79 18.00
N ARG A 42 1.41 20.31 18.79
CA ARG A 42 1.44 18.94 19.29
C ARG A 42 0.26 18.73 20.23
N LEU A 43 -0.42 17.61 20.05
CA LEU A 43 -1.48 17.16 20.92
C LEU A 43 -0.90 16.15 21.91
N ALA A 44 -1.54 16.01 23.08
CA ALA A 44 -1.15 14.98 24.03
C ALA A 44 -1.25 13.58 23.39
N ASP A 45 -0.33 12.70 23.78
CA ASP A 45 -0.33 11.32 23.35
C ASP A 45 -1.65 10.64 23.74
N LYS A 46 -2.14 9.79 22.84
CA LYS A 46 -3.34 8.97 23.04
C LYS A 46 -2.98 7.50 22.94
N GLN A 47 -3.78 6.68 23.61
CA GLN A 47 -3.71 5.25 23.45
C GLN A 47 -4.50 4.81 22.21
N CYS A 48 -3.91 3.97 21.36
CA CYS A 48 -4.57 3.44 20.18
C CYS A 48 -5.63 2.40 20.57
N ALA A 49 -6.87 2.56 20.11
CA ALA A 49 -7.97 1.65 20.42
C ALA A 49 -7.85 0.22 19.83
N ILE A 50 -6.80 -0.08 19.06
CA ILE A 50 -6.59 -1.39 18.40
C ILE A 50 -5.38 -2.12 19.00
N CYS A 51 -4.28 -1.41 19.21
CA CYS A 51 -3.02 -2.03 19.66
C CYS A 51 -2.54 -1.54 21.02
N ASP A 52 -3.31 -0.67 21.68
CA ASP A 52 -3.05 -0.09 23.00
C ASP A 52 -1.72 0.67 23.15
N GLN A 53 -1.02 0.91 22.04
CA GLN A 53 0.22 1.68 22.01
C GLN A 53 -0.06 3.18 22.05
N LEU A 54 0.79 3.92 22.76
CA LEU A 54 0.76 5.38 22.77
C LEU A 54 1.24 5.96 21.43
N PHE A 55 0.50 6.94 20.93
CA PHE A 55 0.83 7.64 19.70
C PHE A 55 0.47 9.13 19.76
N GLU A 56 1.21 9.94 18.99
CA GLU A 56 0.92 11.36 18.79
C GLU A 56 -0.22 11.52 17.77
N PRO A 57 -1.39 12.05 18.17
CA PRO A 57 -2.51 12.21 17.24
C PRO A 57 -2.34 13.45 16.36
N THR A 58 -2.86 13.35 15.13
CA THR A 58 -2.80 14.43 14.14
C THR A 58 -3.84 15.51 14.36
N ASN A 59 -5.00 15.09 14.85
CA ASN A 59 -6.15 15.91 15.20
C ASN A 59 -6.83 15.32 16.46
N GLY A 60 -7.74 16.08 17.08
CA GLY A 60 -8.42 15.65 18.30
C GLY A 60 -9.34 14.44 18.12
N GLN A 61 -9.72 14.09 16.89
CA GLN A 61 -10.64 12.99 16.58
C GLN A 61 -9.94 11.67 16.27
N GLN A 62 -8.62 11.67 16.05
CA GLN A 62 -7.87 10.46 15.73
C GLN A 62 -7.89 9.47 16.91
N GLN A 63 -8.35 8.25 16.64
CA GLN A 63 -8.47 7.14 17.62
C GLN A 63 -7.43 6.03 17.42
N TYR A 64 -6.82 5.96 16.24
CA TYR A 64 -5.90 4.88 15.86
C TYR A 64 -4.51 5.43 15.55
N CYS A 65 -3.47 4.67 15.92
CA CYS A 65 -2.11 4.98 15.48
C CYS A 65 -1.98 4.81 13.96
N LYS A 66 -0.99 5.47 13.35
CA LYS A 66 -0.79 5.45 11.88
C LYS A 66 -0.72 4.05 11.29
N ARG A 67 -0.14 3.09 12.02
CA ARG A 67 -0.04 1.68 11.60
C ARG A 67 -1.42 1.03 11.55
N CYS A 68 -2.21 1.13 12.61
CA CYS A 68 -3.55 0.56 12.66
C CYS A 68 -4.50 1.26 11.69
N ASP A 69 -4.41 2.59 11.57
CA ASP A 69 -5.17 3.40 10.62
C ASP A 69 -4.92 2.95 9.17
N TYR A 70 -3.66 2.70 8.81
CA TYR A 70 -3.28 2.15 7.50
C TYR A 70 -3.95 0.79 7.22
N PHE A 71 -3.94 -0.14 8.18
CA PHE A 71 -4.57 -1.45 8.01
C PHE A 71 -6.10 -1.35 7.89
N LEU A 72 -6.73 -0.48 8.67
CA LEU A 72 -8.17 -0.19 8.53
C LEU A 72 -8.49 0.32 7.13
N MET A 73 -7.72 1.28 6.63
CA MET A 73 -7.93 1.84 5.29
C MET A 73 -7.76 0.78 4.20
N GLN A 74 -6.76 -0.10 4.29
CA GLN A 74 -6.56 -1.19 3.32
C GLN A 74 -7.76 -2.15 3.28
N HIS A 75 -8.28 -2.54 4.43
CA HIS A 75 -9.38 -3.52 4.50
C HIS A 75 -10.76 -2.91 4.29
N ALA A 76 -10.95 -1.62 4.57
CA ALA A 76 -12.22 -0.90 4.39
C ALA A 76 -12.41 -0.39 2.95
N PHE A 77 -11.36 0.13 2.29
CA PHE A 77 -11.46 0.69 0.95
C PHE A 77 -11.22 -0.33 -0.18
N GLY A 78 -10.66 -1.50 0.13
CA GLY A 78 -10.40 -2.58 -0.84
C GLY A 78 -11.59 -3.52 -1.07
N GLN A 79 -12.61 -3.48 -0.23
CA GLN A 79 -13.79 -4.33 -0.42
C GLN A 79 -14.74 -3.66 -1.39
N LYS A 80 -14.78 -4.18 -2.62
CA LYS A 80 -15.91 -3.91 -3.52
C LYS A 80 -17.17 -4.30 -2.75
N PRO A 81 -18.16 -3.40 -2.60
CA PRO A 81 -19.39 -3.76 -1.92
C PRO A 81 -19.95 -5.03 -2.56
N PRO A 82 -20.51 -5.96 -1.77
CA PRO A 82 -21.11 -7.16 -2.33
C PRO A 82 -22.06 -6.73 -3.46
N PRO A 83 -22.05 -7.42 -4.61
CA PRO A 83 -22.90 -7.06 -5.72
C PRO A 83 -24.35 -7.00 -5.24
N THR A 84 -25.08 -5.97 -5.67
CA THR A 84 -26.53 -5.95 -5.50
C THR A 84 -27.13 -7.21 -6.11
N ARG A 85 -28.28 -7.65 -5.59
CA ARG A 85 -28.94 -8.89 -6.02
C ARG A 85 -29.08 -9.00 -7.55
N GLU A 86 -29.55 -7.94 -8.19
CA GLU A 86 -29.71 -7.85 -9.65
C GLU A 86 -28.38 -8.04 -10.39
N LYS A 87 -27.29 -7.46 -9.87
CA LYS A 87 -25.95 -7.60 -10.45
C LYS A 87 -25.36 -8.98 -10.23
N ALA A 88 -25.67 -9.62 -9.09
CA ALA A 88 -25.27 -10.99 -8.80
C ALA A 88 -25.99 -11.98 -9.74
N GLU A 89 -27.29 -11.78 -9.97
CA GLU A 89 -28.09 -12.56 -10.92
C GLU A 89 -27.57 -12.42 -12.36
N LEU A 90 -27.23 -11.20 -12.79
CA LEU A 90 -26.61 -10.93 -14.10
C LEU A 90 -25.24 -11.59 -14.27
N LEU A 91 -24.39 -11.53 -13.24
CA LEU A 91 -23.07 -12.18 -13.27
C LEU A 91 -23.19 -13.71 -13.33
N LEU A 92 -24.15 -14.28 -12.59
CA LEU A 92 -24.44 -15.71 -12.64
C LEU A 92 -24.94 -16.14 -14.02
N GLN A 93 -25.84 -15.35 -14.61
CA GLN A 93 -26.37 -15.61 -15.96
C GLN A 93 -25.27 -15.50 -17.02
N LEU A 94 -24.36 -14.54 -16.89
CA LEU A 94 -23.20 -14.39 -17.78
C LEU A 94 -22.22 -15.56 -17.63
N GLN A 95 -21.96 -16.01 -16.40
CA GLN A 95 -21.10 -17.15 -16.12
C GLN A 95 -21.68 -18.45 -16.71
N LEU A 96 -22.99 -18.66 -16.57
CA LEU A 96 -23.70 -19.78 -17.20
C LEU A 96 -23.58 -19.71 -18.73
N GLN A 97 -23.78 -18.53 -19.34
CA GLN A 97 -23.62 -18.36 -20.79
C GLN A 97 -22.19 -18.61 -21.29
N LEU A 98 -21.17 -18.23 -20.52
CA LEU A 98 -19.76 -18.49 -20.87
C LEU A 98 -19.42 -19.98 -20.80
N GLN A 99 -19.95 -20.71 -19.82
CA GLN A 99 -19.80 -22.17 -19.74
C GLN A 99 -20.57 -22.90 -20.84
N LEU A 100 -21.70 -22.36 -21.30
CA LEU A 100 -22.47 -22.89 -22.43
C LEU A 100 -21.83 -22.62 -23.81
N LYS A 101 -21.05 -21.53 -23.93
CA LYS A 101 -20.36 -21.16 -25.19
C LYS A 101 -18.97 -21.77 -25.33
N THR A 102 -18.43 -22.36 -24.28
CA THR A 102 -17.19 -23.15 -24.38
C THR A 102 -17.58 -24.60 -24.65
N PRO A 103 -17.23 -25.18 -25.82
CA PRO A 103 -17.28 -26.63 -25.95
C PRO A 103 -16.37 -27.20 -24.85
N ALA A 104 -16.89 -28.16 -24.08
CA ALA A 104 -16.14 -28.78 -23.02
C ALA A 104 -14.76 -29.23 -23.51
N GLY A 105 -13.70 -28.69 -22.90
CA GLY A 105 -12.43 -29.40 -22.80
C GLY A 105 -11.34 -29.11 -23.83
N HIS A 106 -11.13 -27.86 -24.25
CA HIS A 106 -9.81 -27.49 -24.79
C HIS A 106 -9.35 -26.12 -24.28
N ASN A 107 -8.70 -26.13 -23.11
CA ASN A 107 -7.79 -25.05 -22.76
C ASN A 107 -6.46 -25.36 -23.45
N PRO A 108 -6.02 -24.58 -24.45
CA PRO A 108 -4.73 -24.82 -25.08
C PRO A 108 -3.65 -24.76 -24.02
N SER A 109 -2.74 -25.73 -24.05
CA SER A 109 -1.58 -25.70 -23.15
C SER A 109 -0.80 -24.39 -23.36
N VAL A 110 -0.03 -23.96 -22.35
CA VAL A 110 0.80 -22.76 -22.46
C VAL A 110 1.67 -22.79 -23.73
N THR A 111 2.17 -23.98 -24.09
CA THR A 111 2.98 -24.20 -25.29
C THR A 111 2.20 -24.02 -26.60
N GLU A 112 0.95 -24.46 -26.64
CA GLU A 112 0.07 -24.36 -27.81
C GLU A 112 -0.38 -22.92 -28.02
N ARG A 113 -0.76 -22.24 -26.94
CA ARG A 113 -1.07 -20.81 -26.94
C ARG A 113 0.14 -19.96 -27.33
N TRP A 114 1.35 -20.34 -26.92
CA TRP A 114 2.58 -19.67 -27.34
C TRP A 114 2.89 -19.89 -28.83
N ARG A 115 2.55 -21.06 -29.38
CA ARG A 115 2.68 -21.35 -30.81
C ARG A 115 1.73 -20.50 -31.64
N GLU A 116 0.47 -20.39 -31.21
CA GLU A 116 -0.54 -19.53 -31.83
C GLU A 116 -0.09 -18.05 -31.85
N ILE A 117 0.41 -17.54 -30.72
CA ILE A 117 0.93 -16.17 -30.60
C ILE A 117 2.10 -15.94 -31.58
N LYS A 118 3.03 -16.90 -31.66
CA LYS A 118 4.17 -16.79 -32.59
C LYS A 118 3.73 -16.81 -34.06
N CYS A 119 2.80 -17.68 -34.44
CA CYS A 119 2.24 -17.69 -35.79
C CYS A 119 1.51 -16.38 -36.13
N ALA A 120 0.66 -15.88 -35.23
CA ALA A 120 -0.07 -14.63 -35.43
C ALA A 120 0.84 -13.40 -35.52
N ALA A 121 1.97 -13.43 -34.81
CA ALA A 121 2.99 -12.38 -34.84
C ALA A 121 3.94 -12.48 -36.04
N GLY A 122 3.78 -13.48 -36.92
CA GLY A 122 4.70 -13.73 -38.04
C GLY A 122 6.10 -14.20 -37.61
N LEU A 123 6.22 -14.75 -36.39
CA LEU A 123 7.46 -15.25 -35.79
C LEU A 123 7.65 -16.77 -35.95
N ALA A 124 6.92 -17.38 -36.90
CA ALA A 124 7.11 -18.79 -37.22
C ALA A 124 8.35 -18.93 -38.11
N GLU A 125 9.47 -19.34 -37.53
CA GLU A 125 10.66 -19.67 -38.31
C GLU A 125 10.45 -20.99 -39.06
N ASP A 126 10.68 -20.95 -40.37
CA ASP A 126 10.82 -22.13 -41.21
C ASP A 126 11.99 -22.96 -40.69
N VAL A 127 11.68 -24.09 -40.06
CA VAL A 127 12.68 -25.15 -39.82
C VAL A 127 12.91 -25.84 -41.17
N ASN A 128 13.62 -25.17 -42.06
CA ASN A 128 14.30 -25.75 -43.20
C ASN A 128 15.81 -25.66 -42.93
N LEU A 129 16.28 -26.53 -42.05
CA LEU A 129 17.66 -27.00 -42.12
C LEU A 129 17.60 -28.39 -42.76
N SER A 130 17.66 -28.39 -44.09
CA SER A 130 18.13 -29.57 -44.82
C SER A 130 19.63 -29.68 -44.58
N ASP A 131 20.08 -30.87 -44.19
CA ASP A 131 21.47 -31.29 -44.43
C ASP A 131 21.80 -31.27 -45.94
#